data_AF-A0A3R6WL27-F1
#
_entry.id   AF-A0A3R6WL27-F1
#
_cell.length_a   1.000
_cell.length_b   1.000
_cell.length_c   1.000
_cell.angle_alpha   90.00
_cell.angle_beta   90.00
_cell.angle_gamma   90.00
#
_symmetry.space_group_name_H-M   'P 1'
#
loop_
_entity.id
_entity.type
_entity.pdbx_description
1 polymer ?
#
loop_
_entity_poly.entity_id
_entity_poly.type
_entity_poly.pdbx_seq_one_letter_code
_entity_poly.pdbx_strand_id
1 'polypeptide(L)'
;MPPQPVHFPICDPMSRGSDKVVYEVAGVLTDPNFQRMRHLALDLRDHESSVSILMRSMVEADFGPYLTSRGLTRQFPNHPKSAPIAFMHDTSANNNDDGDGEGTMNTYIGDADAFVEFCAQKYGIADQLTHRDCLQHSTEAWDAYRAHSRNLFCFLKFATDGQVYHDRVIVELFDDVCPKACENFAALCRPETQHGYAGLPIHRIVPGGWIQGGDVVTGGRGDGVGGSALNEEGVFEDEAFSVSHDKAGILVCISITVLVEWITFVCAS
;
A
#
# COMPACT_ATOMS: atom_id res chain seq x y z
N MET A 1 40.13 51.91 43.11
CA MET A 1 40.42 50.68 42.34
C MET A 1 40.00 50.90 40.88
N PRO A 2 40.61 50.17 39.94
CA PRO A 2 41.01 50.61 38.58
C PRO A 2 39.93 50.32 37.51
N PRO A 3 40.18 50.56 36.18
CA PRO A 3 39.13 50.68 35.16
C PRO A 3 38.62 49.34 34.58
N GLN A 4 37.50 49.45 33.87
CA GLN A 4 36.61 48.42 33.29
C GLN A 4 37.29 47.43 32.32
N PRO A 5 36.73 46.21 32.12
CA PRO A 5 36.75 45.53 30.83
C PRO A 5 35.45 45.77 30.06
N VAL A 6 35.62 46.34 28.87
CA VAL A 6 34.66 46.29 27.76
C VAL A 6 34.35 44.84 27.40
N HIS A 7 33.06 44.47 27.32
CA HIS A 7 32.64 43.24 26.64
C HIS A 7 31.99 43.62 25.31
N PHE A 8 32.64 43.21 24.23
CA PHE A 8 32.14 43.27 22.86
C PHE A 8 30.87 42.43 22.72
N PRO A 9 29.94 42.77 21.80
CA PRO A 9 28.86 41.87 21.45
C PRO A 9 29.50 40.57 20.94
N ILE A 10 29.30 39.49 21.70
CA ILE A 10 29.50 38.17 21.15
C ILE A 10 28.45 38.08 20.05
N CYS A 11 28.91 38.04 18.79
CA CYS A 11 28.08 37.57 17.70
C CYS A 11 27.49 36.24 18.18
N ASP A 12 26.19 36.22 18.47
CA ASP A 12 25.45 34.99 18.33
C ASP A 12 25.83 34.45 16.95
N PRO A 13 26.36 33.22 16.83
CA PRO A 13 26.30 32.59 15.54
C PRO A 13 24.82 32.55 15.22
N MET A 14 24.39 33.38 14.26
CA MET A 14 23.12 33.25 13.58
C MET A 14 22.87 31.75 13.50
N SER A 15 21.89 31.26 14.26
CA SER A 15 21.43 29.90 14.13
C SER A 15 20.87 29.85 12.71
N ARG A 16 21.73 29.49 11.76
CA ARG A 16 21.31 29.00 10.45
C ARG A 16 20.31 27.90 10.81
N GLY A 17 19.03 28.15 10.55
CA GLY A 17 18.04 27.08 10.58
C GLY A 17 18.65 25.95 9.78
N SER A 18 18.92 24.82 10.43
CA SER A 18 19.51 23.68 9.75
C SER A 18 18.53 23.28 8.65
N ASP A 19 18.90 23.48 7.39
CA ASP A 19 18.12 23.01 6.25
C ASP A 19 18.00 21.48 6.41
N LYS A 20 16.86 21.04 6.94
CA LYS A 20 16.63 19.62 7.18
C LYS A 20 16.42 18.95 5.84
N VAL A 21 17.25 17.95 5.53
CA VAL A 21 17.10 17.16 4.32
C VAL A 21 16.00 16.14 4.56
N VAL A 22 15.01 16.10 3.68
CA VAL A 22 13.89 15.15 3.77
C VAL A 22 14.06 14.05 2.74
N TYR A 23 14.23 12.82 3.22
CA TYR A 23 14.18 11.62 2.39
C TYR A 23 12.81 10.96 2.51
N GLU A 24 12.18 10.63 1.39
CA GLU A 24 10.99 9.80 1.36
C GLU A 24 11.39 8.38 0.96
N VAL A 25 10.96 7.41 1.78
CA VAL A 25 11.18 5.98 1.56
C VAL A 25 9.81 5.31 1.51
N ALA A 26 9.48 4.73 0.35
CA ALA A 26 8.16 4.20 0.07
C ALA A 26 8.23 2.76 -0.44
N GLY A 27 7.29 1.93 -0.03
CA GLY A 27 7.23 0.54 -0.48
C GLY A 27 6.11 -0.26 0.14
N VAL A 28 6.00 -1.51 -0.32
CA VAL A 28 5.01 -2.46 0.15
C VAL A 28 5.45 -3.04 1.50
N LEU A 29 4.53 -3.05 2.47
CA LEU A 29 4.78 -3.51 3.84
C LEU A 29 5.32 -4.95 3.91
N THR A 30 4.82 -5.83 3.05
CA THR A 30 5.22 -7.25 2.99
C THR A 30 6.50 -7.49 2.19
N ASP A 31 7.08 -6.47 1.55
CA ASP A 31 8.31 -6.60 0.79
C ASP A 31 9.55 -6.56 1.72
N PRO A 32 10.36 -7.63 1.77
CA PRO A 32 11.60 -7.65 2.55
C PRO A 32 12.58 -6.52 2.17
N ASN A 33 12.66 -6.15 0.89
CA ASN A 33 13.54 -5.06 0.45
C ASN A 33 13.08 -3.71 0.98
N PHE A 34 11.76 -3.51 1.08
CA PHE A 34 11.22 -2.32 1.74
C PHE A 34 11.55 -2.30 3.23
N GLN A 35 11.45 -3.45 3.92
CA GLN A 35 11.79 -3.52 5.35
C GLN A 35 13.27 -3.25 5.62
N ARG A 36 14.14 -3.71 4.71
CA ARG A 36 15.57 -3.36 4.71
C ARG A 36 15.79 -1.84 4.63
N MET A 37 15.17 -1.18 3.64
CA MET A 37 15.25 0.27 3.49
C MET A 37 14.65 1.02 4.68
N ARG A 38 13.52 0.52 5.20
CA ARG A 38 12.84 1.11 6.36
C ARG A 38 13.75 1.14 7.57
N HIS A 39 14.40 0.02 7.90
CA HIS A 39 15.31 -0.05 9.03
C HIS A 39 16.50 0.90 8.85
N LEU A 40 17.16 0.85 7.68
CA LEU A 40 18.30 1.70 7.39
C LEU A 40 17.95 3.20 7.42
N ALA A 41 16.76 3.56 6.94
CA ALA A 41 16.30 4.94 7.00
C ALA A 41 16.03 5.40 8.45
N LEU A 42 15.50 4.52 9.31
CA LEU A 42 15.32 4.82 10.73
C LEU A 42 16.68 4.97 11.43
N ASP A 43 17.66 4.11 11.13
CA ASP A 43 19.03 4.25 11.63
C ASP A 43 19.66 5.58 11.19
N LEU A 44 19.47 5.95 9.91
CA LEU A 44 19.92 7.23 9.37
C LEU A 44 19.30 8.42 10.10
N ARG A 45 17.98 8.40 10.34
CA ARG A 45 17.30 9.44 11.11
C ARG A 45 17.89 9.58 12.52
N ASP A 46 18.20 8.46 13.16
CA ASP A 46 18.66 8.44 14.54
C ASP A 46 20.15 8.83 14.64
N HIS A 47 20.95 8.58 13.60
CA HIS A 47 22.34 9.04 13.49
C HIS A 47 22.48 10.51 13.10
N GLU A 48 21.63 11.01 12.18
CA GLU A 48 21.79 12.32 11.55
C GLU A 48 20.64 13.27 11.89
N SER A 49 20.87 14.15 12.86
CA SER A 49 19.87 15.13 13.33
C SER A 49 19.36 16.11 12.25
N SER A 50 20.13 16.29 11.17
CA SER A 50 19.77 17.11 10.01
C SER A 50 18.89 16.39 8.99
N VAL A 51 18.67 15.09 9.15
CA VAL A 51 17.85 14.26 8.27
C VAL A 51 16.47 14.06 8.85
N SER A 52 15.45 14.14 7.99
CA SER A 52 14.08 13.74 8.29
C SER A 52 13.64 12.66 7.30
N ILE A 53 12.94 11.65 7.79
CA ILE A 53 12.46 10.53 6.99
C ILE A 53 10.95 10.58 6.90
N LEU A 54 10.45 10.65 5.68
CA LEU A 54 9.05 10.44 5.35
C LEU A 54 8.86 8.98 4.94
N MET A 55 8.37 8.15 5.86
CA MET A 55 8.15 6.73 5.61
C MET A 55 6.75 6.50 5.03
N ARG A 56 6.65 5.82 3.88
CA ARG A 56 5.39 5.42 3.25
C ARG A 56 5.30 3.90 3.16
N SER A 57 4.77 3.30 4.22
CA SER A 57 4.47 1.87 4.24
C SER A 57 3.04 1.64 3.76
N MET A 58 2.89 0.87 2.69
CA MET A 58 1.61 0.69 2.00
C MET A 58 1.31 -0.79 1.78
N VAL A 59 0.05 -1.13 1.52
CA VAL A 59 -0.33 -2.42 0.96
C VAL A 59 -0.10 -2.43 -0.56
N GLU A 60 -0.04 -3.62 -1.17
CA GLU A 60 0.20 -3.77 -2.62
C GLU A 60 -0.79 -2.97 -3.47
N ALA A 61 -2.07 -2.94 -3.07
CA ALA A 61 -3.13 -2.22 -3.77
C ALA A 61 -2.89 -0.70 -3.83
N ASP A 62 -2.17 -0.13 -2.86
CA ASP A 62 -1.94 1.32 -2.75
C ASP A 62 -0.62 1.76 -3.40
N PHE A 63 0.37 0.86 -3.52
CA PHE A 63 1.72 1.23 -3.95
C PHE A 63 1.77 1.74 -5.40
N GLY A 64 1.14 1.02 -6.33
CA GLY A 64 1.04 1.44 -7.74
C GLY A 64 0.36 2.80 -7.91
N PRO A 65 -0.86 2.99 -7.35
CA PRO A 65 -1.54 4.29 -7.35
C PRO A 65 -0.72 5.42 -6.72
N TYR A 66 0.04 5.14 -5.65
CA TYR A 66 0.96 6.10 -5.07
C TYR A 66 2.04 6.54 -6.07
N LEU A 67 2.70 5.60 -6.77
CA LEU A 67 3.72 5.94 -7.77
C LEU A 67 3.15 6.80 -8.91
N THR A 68 1.95 6.47 -9.39
CA THR A 68 1.29 7.20 -10.48
C THR A 68 0.82 8.59 -10.04
N SER A 69 0.10 8.69 -8.92
CA SER A 69 -0.48 9.95 -8.42
C SER A 69 0.57 10.99 -8.03
N ARG A 70 1.76 10.53 -7.61
CA ARG A 70 2.91 11.39 -7.31
C ARG A 70 3.77 11.71 -8.54
N GLY A 71 3.39 11.21 -9.72
CA GLY A 71 4.14 11.39 -10.96
C GLY A 71 5.50 10.67 -10.97
N LEU A 72 5.77 9.79 -10.01
CA LEU A 72 7.08 9.12 -9.86
C LEU A 72 7.37 8.18 -11.03
N THR A 73 6.34 7.56 -11.61
CA THR A 73 6.50 6.75 -12.83
C THR A 73 6.93 7.60 -14.03
N ARG A 74 6.54 8.88 -14.09
CA ARG A 74 6.97 9.81 -15.14
C ARG A 74 8.36 10.36 -14.86
N GLN A 75 8.63 10.71 -13.60
CA GLN A 75 9.94 11.23 -13.17
C GLN A 75 11.04 10.16 -13.29
N PHE A 76 10.73 8.91 -12.95
CA PHE A 76 11.66 7.79 -12.88
C PHE A 76 11.16 6.60 -13.72
N PRO A 77 11.12 6.71 -15.06
CA PRO A 77 10.50 5.72 -15.94
C PRO A 77 11.19 4.35 -15.94
N ASN A 78 12.45 4.28 -15.52
CA ASN A 78 13.23 3.05 -15.45
C ASN A 78 13.14 2.36 -14.08
N HIS A 79 12.48 2.95 -13.08
CA HIS A 79 12.35 2.34 -11.76
C HIS A 79 11.38 1.14 -11.81
N PRO A 80 11.72 -0.03 -11.22
CA PRO A 80 10.82 -1.17 -11.20
C PRO A 80 9.56 -0.86 -10.38
N LYS A 81 8.36 -1.05 -10.96
CA LYS A 81 7.08 -0.69 -10.32
C LYS A 81 6.76 -1.45 -9.02
N SER A 82 7.40 -2.61 -8.83
CA SER A 82 7.24 -3.45 -7.63
C SER A 82 8.35 -3.25 -6.60
N ALA A 83 9.42 -2.52 -6.94
CA ALA A 83 10.52 -2.27 -6.02
C ALA A 83 10.16 -1.10 -5.09
N PRO A 84 10.66 -1.12 -3.85
CA PRO A 84 10.58 0.05 -2.99
C PRO A 84 11.43 1.17 -3.57
N ILE A 85 11.11 2.42 -3.24
CA ILE A 85 11.75 3.60 -3.82
C ILE A 85 12.16 4.58 -2.74
N ALA A 86 13.35 5.16 -2.90
CA ALA A 86 13.82 6.29 -2.12
C ALA A 86 14.14 7.49 -3.01
N PHE A 87 13.81 8.68 -2.52
CA PHE A 87 14.18 9.95 -3.15
C PHE A 87 14.27 11.06 -2.10
N MET A 88 14.98 12.13 -2.45
CA MET A 88 15.12 13.33 -1.64
C MET A 88 14.19 14.42 -2.17
N HIS A 89 13.51 15.12 -1.26
CA HIS A 89 12.75 16.31 -1.61
C HIS A 89 13.70 17.50 -1.75
N ASP A 90 13.74 18.11 -2.93
CA ASP A 90 14.45 19.38 -3.11
C ASP A 90 13.57 20.52 -2.58
N THR A 91 13.93 21.05 -1.42
CA THR A 91 13.23 22.17 -0.77
C THR A 91 13.67 23.54 -1.31
N SER A 92 14.57 23.58 -2.29
CA SER A 92 15.12 24.83 -2.83
C SER A 92 14.33 25.44 -3.99
N ALA A 93 13.23 24.80 -4.44
CA ALA A 93 12.36 25.31 -5.49
C ALA A 93 11.00 25.79 -4.94
N ASN A 94 10.66 27.04 -5.24
CA ASN A 94 9.36 27.72 -5.14
C ASN A 94 8.94 28.34 -3.78
N ASN A 95 9.58 29.47 -3.45
CA ASN A 95 8.83 30.68 -3.12
C ASN A 95 8.72 31.53 -4.40
N ASN A 96 7.83 31.15 -5.31
CA ASN A 96 7.18 31.99 -6.33
C ASN A 96 6.47 31.06 -7.31
N ASP A 97 5.21 31.37 -7.57
CA ASP A 97 4.47 31.23 -8.83
C ASP A 97 3.15 30.45 -8.74
N ASP A 98 2.19 31.08 -9.40
CA ASP A 98 0.77 30.84 -9.40
C ASP A 98 0.42 29.62 -10.26
N GLY A 99 -0.52 28.80 -9.76
CA GLY A 99 -1.43 27.97 -10.55
C GLY A 99 -0.86 27.20 -11.73
N ASP A 100 -0.26 26.03 -11.45
CA ASP A 100 -0.50 24.74 -12.11
C ASP A 100 0.44 23.72 -11.45
N GLY A 101 -0.11 22.71 -10.76
CA GLY A 101 0.58 21.89 -9.77
C GLY A 101 1.66 20.94 -10.31
N GLU A 102 2.80 21.48 -10.72
CA GLU A 102 4.00 20.72 -11.09
C GLU A 102 5.25 21.49 -10.63
N GLY A 103 5.99 20.97 -9.63
CA GLY A 103 7.25 21.60 -9.25
C GLY A 103 7.80 21.28 -7.86
N THR A 104 7.84 20.02 -7.44
CA THR A 104 8.84 19.59 -6.44
C THR A 104 9.81 18.68 -7.18
N MET A 105 11.02 19.16 -7.46
CA MET A 105 12.04 18.36 -8.15
C MET A 105 12.57 17.33 -7.16
N ASN A 106 12.21 16.06 -7.33
CA ASN A 106 12.71 15.00 -6.46
C ASN A 106 14.06 14.50 -6.99
N THR A 107 15.05 14.40 -6.12
CA THR A 107 16.31 13.75 -6.48
C THR A 107 16.16 12.25 -6.25
N TYR A 108 16.17 11.47 -7.34
CA TYR A 108 16.13 10.01 -7.29
C TYR A 108 17.31 9.45 -6.51
N ILE A 109 17.05 8.53 -5.58
CA ILE A 109 18.11 7.74 -4.95
C ILE A 109 18.12 6.35 -5.55
N GLY A 110 16.97 5.66 -5.54
CA GLY A 110 16.86 4.35 -6.16
C GLY A 110 15.99 3.37 -5.40
N ASP A 111 16.22 2.10 -5.69
CA ASP A 111 15.66 0.96 -4.97
C ASP A 111 16.45 0.64 -3.69
N ALA A 112 16.23 -0.54 -3.12
CA ALA A 112 16.85 -0.95 -1.88
C ALA A 112 18.39 -0.98 -1.95
N ASP A 113 18.97 -1.54 -3.01
CA ASP A 113 20.43 -1.66 -3.12
C ASP A 113 21.06 -0.28 -3.33
N ALA A 114 20.47 0.55 -4.19
CA ALA A 114 20.93 1.93 -4.39
C ALA A 114 20.82 2.78 -3.12
N PHE A 115 19.75 2.61 -2.34
CA PHE A 115 19.59 3.33 -1.07
C PHE A 115 20.59 2.89 -0.01
N VAL A 116 20.90 1.59 0.05
CA VAL A 116 21.94 1.05 0.94
C VAL A 116 23.30 1.63 0.57
N GLU A 117 23.66 1.61 -0.71
CA GLU A 117 24.92 2.18 -1.20
C GLU A 117 25.00 3.69 -0.90
N PHE A 118 23.90 4.42 -1.13
CA PHE A 118 23.79 5.84 -0.82
C PHE A 118 24.04 6.14 0.67
N CYS A 119 23.41 5.41 1.59
CA CYS A 119 23.59 5.61 3.02
C CYS A 119 25.03 5.32 3.47
N ALA A 120 25.63 4.25 2.94
CA ALA A 120 27.00 3.87 3.25
C ALA A 120 28.00 4.92 2.75
N GLN A 121 27.83 5.44 1.53
CA GLN A 121 28.75 6.42 0.94
C GLN A 121 28.61 7.81 1.55
N LYS A 122 27.37 8.27 1.76
CA LYS A 122 27.11 9.65 2.19
C LYS A 122 27.20 9.83 3.71
N TYR A 123 26.74 8.85 4.47
CA TYR A 123 26.60 8.94 5.92
C TYR A 123 27.45 7.92 6.69
N GLY A 124 28.12 6.99 5.99
CA GLY A 124 28.91 5.95 6.64
C GLY A 124 28.04 4.91 7.38
N ILE A 125 26.74 4.84 7.08
CA ILE A 125 25.79 3.93 7.74
C ILE A 125 25.66 2.67 6.88
N ALA A 126 26.04 1.54 7.46
CA ALA A 126 25.97 0.24 6.81
C ALA A 126 24.70 -0.51 7.19
N ASP A 127 24.14 -1.22 6.22
CA ASP A 127 23.06 -2.18 6.44
C ASP A 127 23.51 -3.31 7.39
N GLN A 128 22.70 -3.54 8.43
CA GLN A 128 22.95 -4.55 9.46
C GLN A 128 22.02 -5.76 9.34
N LEU A 129 21.00 -5.69 8.49
CA LEU A 129 19.98 -6.73 8.41
C LEU A 129 20.38 -7.82 7.42
N THR A 130 20.12 -9.06 7.79
CA THR A 130 20.15 -10.17 6.83
C THR A 130 18.83 -10.27 6.08
N HIS A 131 18.83 -11.00 4.96
CA HIS A 131 17.59 -11.31 4.24
C HIS A 131 16.55 -12.01 5.14
N ARG A 132 16.99 -12.84 6.09
CA ARG A 132 16.10 -13.51 7.05
C ARG A 132 15.44 -12.51 7.99
N ASP A 133 16.18 -11.50 8.46
CA ASP A 133 15.62 -10.47 9.34
C ASP A 133 14.61 -9.62 8.58
N CYS A 134 14.89 -9.30 7.31
CA CYS A 134 13.96 -8.57 6.45
C CYS A 134 12.63 -9.33 6.24
N LEU A 135 12.69 -10.67 6.05
CA LEU A 135 11.49 -11.52 5.98
C LEU A 135 10.72 -11.59 7.31
N GLN A 136 11.44 -11.63 8.42
CA GLN A 136 10.85 -11.61 9.76
C GLN A 136 10.09 -10.30 9.98
N HIS A 137 10.73 -9.16 9.68
CA HIS A 137 10.12 -7.84 9.80
C HIS A 137 8.93 -7.66 8.86
N SER A 138 8.96 -8.21 7.65
CA SER A 138 7.81 -8.11 6.75
C SER A 138 6.60 -8.89 7.28
N THR A 139 6.84 -10.04 7.92
CA THR A 139 5.81 -10.83 8.61
C THR A 139 5.25 -10.08 9.83
N GLU A 140 6.12 -9.54 10.67
CA GLU A 140 5.73 -8.76 11.87
C GLU A 140 4.94 -7.50 11.50
N ALA A 141 5.36 -6.81 10.44
CA ALA A 141 4.69 -5.63 9.94
C ALA A 141 3.28 -5.97 9.43
N TRP A 142 3.14 -7.08 8.70
CA TRP A 142 1.84 -7.58 8.26
C TRP A 142 0.92 -7.98 9.43
N ASP A 143 1.47 -8.66 10.44
CA ASP A 143 0.72 -9.02 11.64
C ASP A 143 0.25 -7.78 12.42
N ALA A 144 1.10 -6.77 12.54
CA ALA A 144 0.76 -5.50 13.17
C ALA A 144 -0.34 -4.76 12.40
N TYR A 145 -0.29 -4.75 11.06
CA TYR A 145 -1.33 -4.16 10.22
C TYR A 145 -2.69 -4.83 10.47
N ARG A 146 -2.73 -6.17 10.42
CA ARG A 146 -3.96 -6.94 10.66
C ARG A 146 -4.52 -6.71 12.06
N ALA A 147 -3.65 -6.71 13.07
CA ALA A 147 -4.06 -6.45 14.45
C ALA A 147 -4.64 -5.04 14.64
N HIS A 148 -4.11 -4.05 13.92
CA HIS A 148 -4.57 -2.67 14.00
C HIS A 148 -5.91 -2.45 13.30
N SER A 149 -6.10 -3.06 12.12
CA SER A 149 -7.33 -2.96 11.34
C SER A 149 -8.54 -3.48 12.12
N ARG A 150 -8.39 -4.62 12.83
CA ARG A 150 -9.47 -5.35 13.54
C ARG A 150 -10.56 -5.93 12.63
N ASN A 151 -10.41 -5.80 11.32
CA ASN A 151 -11.34 -6.34 10.34
C ASN A 151 -11.11 -7.84 10.09
N LEU A 152 -12.09 -8.48 9.45
CA LEU A 152 -11.94 -9.83 8.92
C LEU A 152 -11.02 -9.86 7.70
N PHE A 153 -10.20 -10.90 7.61
CA PHE A 153 -9.33 -11.15 6.45
C PHE A 153 -9.60 -12.54 5.88
N CYS A 154 -9.71 -12.61 4.57
CA CYS A 154 -9.79 -13.85 3.81
C CYS A 154 -8.78 -13.82 2.65
N PHE A 155 -8.63 -14.92 1.93
CA PHE A 155 -7.78 -14.93 0.75
C PHE A 155 -8.38 -15.78 -0.37
N LEU A 156 -8.04 -15.40 -1.60
CA LEU A 156 -8.35 -16.15 -2.80
C LEU A 156 -7.06 -16.59 -3.49
N LYS A 157 -7.13 -17.67 -4.25
CA LYS A 157 -6.07 -18.11 -5.15
C LYS A 157 -6.61 -18.14 -6.56
N PHE A 158 -5.90 -17.49 -7.47
CA PHE A 158 -6.27 -17.42 -8.88
C PHE A 158 -5.36 -18.32 -9.70
N ALA A 159 -5.97 -19.06 -10.63
CA ALA A 159 -5.25 -19.91 -11.56
C ALA A 159 -5.80 -19.73 -12.98
N THR A 160 -4.91 -19.82 -13.98
CA THR A 160 -5.25 -19.95 -15.40
C THR A 160 -4.62 -21.24 -15.90
N ASP A 161 -5.39 -22.06 -16.63
CA ASP A 161 -4.93 -23.36 -17.15
C ASP A 161 -4.28 -24.27 -16.10
N GLY A 162 -4.79 -24.21 -14.86
CA GLY A 162 -4.28 -24.98 -13.72
C GLY A 162 -2.98 -24.44 -13.11
N GLN A 163 -2.40 -23.37 -13.66
CA GLN A 163 -1.25 -22.68 -13.08
C GLN A 163 -1.70 -21.53 -12.19
N VAL A 164 -1.26 -21.55 -10.94
CA VAL A 164 -1.55 -20.50 -9.95
C VAL A 164 -0.64 -19.30 -10.21
N TYR A 165 -1.22 -18.10 -10.36
CA TYR A 165 -0.48 -16.89 -10.77
C TYR A 165 0.20 -16.16 -9.62
N HIS A 166 -0.26 -16.38 -8.38
CA HIS A 166 0.29 -15.80 -7.14
C HIS A 166 -0.06 -16.70 -5.95
N ASP A 167 0.73 -16.65 -4.88
CA ASP A 167 0.48 -17.52 -3.71
C ASP A 167 -0.92 -17.31 -3.13
N ARG A 168 -1.30 -16.04 -2.88
CA ARG A 168 -2.61 -15.62 -2.32
C ARG A 168 -2.90 -14.16 -2.67
N VAL A 169 -4.15 -13.85 -2.97
CA VAL A 169 -4.69 -12.48 -2.91
C VAL A 169 -5.43 -12.35 -1.60
N ILE A 170 -4.91 -11.52 -0.70
CA ILE A 170 -5.52 -11.30 0.61
C ILE A 170 -6.54 -10.16 0.50
N VAL A 171 -7.70 -10.37 1.10
CA VAL A 171 -8.82 -9.43 1.08
C VAL A 171 -9.17 -9.07 2.52
N GLU A 172 -9.10 -7.79 2.82
CA GLU A 172 -9.65 -7.19 4.03
C GLU A 172 -11.15 -6.90 3.81
N LEU A 173 -11.98 -7.32 4.76
CA LEU A 173 -13.43 -7.18 4.70
C LEU A 173 -13.87 -6.17 5.76
N PHE A 174 -14.50 -5.06 5.36
CA PHE A 174 -14.98 -4.02 6.28
C PHE A 174 -16.23 -4.47 7.05
N ASP A 175 -16.08 -5.46 7.93
CA ASP A 175 -17.15 -6.11 8.68
C ASP A 175 -17.76 -5.20 9.77
N ASP A 176 -17.06 -4.13 10.13
CA ASP A 176 -17.61 -3.04 10.94
C ASP A 176 -18.64 -2.18 10.18
N VAL A 177 -18.54 -2.10 8.85
CA VAL A 177 -19.44 -1.34 7.97
C VAL A 177 -20.53 -2.23 7.37
N CYS A 178 -20.16 -3.39 6.82
CA CYS A 178 -21.06 -4.32 6.14
C CYS A 178 -20.95 -5.74 6.74
N PRO A 179 -21.43 -5.97 7.98
CA PRO A 179 -21.21 -7.22 8.70
C PRO A 179 -21.76 -8.44 7.98
N LYS A 180 -22.99 -8.38 7.43
CA LYS A 180 -23.61 -9.53 6.74
C LYS A 180 -22.91 -9.82 5.42
N ALA A 181 -22.61 -8.80 4.63
CA ALA A 181 -21.91 -8.99 3.36
C ALA A 181 -20.52 -9.59 3.58
N CYS A 182 -19.81 -9.10 4.61
CA CYS A 182 -18.49 -9.61 4.96
C CYS A 182 -18.55 -11.05 5.51
N GLU A 183 -19.51 -11.36 6.38
CA GLU A 183 -19.72 -12.71 6.90
C GLU A 183 -20.04 -13.70 5.76
N ASN A 184 -20.92 -13.29 4.84
CA ASN A 184 -21.27 -14.07 3.67
C ASN A 184 -20.05 -14.34 2.77
N PHE A 185 -19.30 -13.30 2.42
CA PHE A 185 -18.09 -13.44 1.62
C PHE A 185 -17.08 -14.38 2.30
N ALA A 186 -16.84 -14.18 3.60
CA ALA A 186 -15.94 -15.01 4.38
C ALA A 186 -16.41 -16.48 4.43
N ALA A 187 -17.72 -16.73 4.53
CA ALA A 187 -18.29 -18.08 4.48
C ALA A 187 -18.10 -18.73 3.11
N LEU A 188 -18.34 -18.02 2.01
CA LEU A 188 -18.15 -18.52 0.65
C LEU A 188 -16.68 -18.79 0.30
N CYS A 189 -15.73 -18.13 0.97
CA CYS A 189 -14.30 -18.42 0.86
C CYS A 189 -13.87 -19.73 1.53
N ARG A 190 -14.67 -20.30 2.43
CA ARG A 190 -14.26 -21.50 3.18
C ARG A 190 -14.28 -22.75 2.28
N PRO A 191 -13.23 -23.58 2.32
CA PRO A 191 -13.17 -24.80 1.51
C PRO A 191 -14.29 -25.80 1.80
N GLU A 192 -14.79 -25.83 3.02
CA GLU A 192 -15.87 -26.72 3.47
C GLU A 192 -17.27 -26.26 3.05
N THR A 193 -17.42 -25.03 2.55
CA THR A 193 -18.72 -24.50 2.12
C THR A 193 -19.16 -25.19 0.83
N GLN A 194 -20.33 -25.84 0.91
CA GLN A 194 -20.96 -26.42 -0.25
C GLN A 194 -21.37 -25.30 -1.22
N HIS A 195 -20.86 -25.32 -2.46
CA HIS A 195 -20.98 -24.22 -3.41
C HIS A 195 -20.30 -22.92 -2.92
N GLY A 196 -19.05 -23.01 -2.45
CA GLY A 196 -18.20 -21.83 -2.21
C GLY A 196 -17.48 -21.33 -3.48
N TYR A 197 -16.58 -20.36 -3.33
CA TYR A 197 -15.82 -19.78 -4.44
C TYR A 197 -14.77 -20.72 -5.06
N ALA A 198 -14.40 -21.79 -4.36
CA ALA A 198 -13.36 -22.71 -4.81
C ALA A 198 -13.73 -23.38 -6.15
N GLY A 199 -12.87 -23.20 -7.15
CA GLY A 199 -13.04 -23.79 -8.48
C GLY A 199 -13.96 -23.00 -9.41
N LEU A 200 -14.51 -21.86 -8.97
CA LEU A 200 -15.33 -21.01 -9.84
C LEU A 200 -14.45 -20.11 -10.73
N PRO A 201 -14.84 -19.92 -12.00
CA PRO A 201 -14.14 -19.02 -12.90
C PRO A 201 -14.45 -17.55 -12.59
N ILE A 202 -13.52 -16.68 -13.01
CA ILE A 202 -13.81 -15.27 -13.23
C ILE A 202 -14.49 -15.17 -14.60
N HIS A 203 -15.82 -15.09 -14.60
CA HIS A 203 -16.62 -15.13 -15.83
C HIS A 203 -16.62 -13.80 -16.60
N ARG A 204 -16.20 -12.70 -15.96
CA ARG A 204 -16.12 -11.40 -16.65
C ARG A 204 -14.88 -10.62 -16.23
N ILE A 205 -14.11 -10.20 -17.23
CA ILE A 205 -12.89 -9.41 -17.08
C ILE A 205 -13.06 -8.17 -17.98
N VAL A 206 -13.02 -6.99 -17.37
CA VAL A 206 -13.06 -5.69 -18.06
C VAL A 206 -11.68 -5.05 -17.89
N PRO A 207 -10.79 -5.09 -18.90
CA PRO A 207 -9.46 -4.49 -18.81
C PRO A 207 -9.53 -3.00 -18.45
N GLY A 208 -8.74 -2.59 -17.45
CA GLY A 208 -8.72 -1.21 -16.93
C GLY A 208 -9.96 -0.81 -16.12
N GLY A 209 -10.89 -1.75 -15.88
CA GLY A 209 -12.10 -1.55 -15.10
C GLY A 209 -12.14 -2.48 -13.90
N TRP A 210 -12.66 -3.70 -14.10
CA TRP A 210 -12.84 -4.63 -12.99
C TRP A 210 -12.83 -6.09 -13.45
N ILE A 211 -12.58 -6.99 -12.50
CA ILE A 211 -12.85 -8.41 -12.65
C ILE A 211 -14.07 -8.79 -11.83
N GLN A 212 -14.89 -9.68 -12.37
CA GLN A 212 -16.13 -10.13 -11.76
C GLN A 212 -16.18 -11.65 -11.71
N GLY A 213 -16.44 -12.13 -10.50
CA GLY A 213 -16.59 -13.53 -10.14
C GLY A 213 -17.75 -13.69 -9.16
N GLY A 214 -17.79 -14.82 -8.46
CA GLY A 214 -19.02 -15.24 -7.78
C GLY A 214 -19.97 -15.87 -8.80
N ASP A 215 -21.26 -15.97 -8.48
CA ASP A 215 -22.23 -16.87 -9.13
C ASP A 215 -22.07 -18.34 -8.68
N VAL A 216 -22.18 -18.55 -7.36
CA VAL A 216 -21.96 -19.86 -6.74
C VAL A 216 -23.07 -20.88 -7.03
N VAL A 217 -24.27 -20.42 -7.37
CA VAL A 217 -25.43 -21.30 -7.59
C VAL A 217 -25.39 -21.94 -8.98
N THR A 218 -24.90 -21.24 -10.01
CA THR A 218 -24.83 -21.79 -11.37
C THR A 218 -23.45 -22.34 -11.75
N GLY A 219 -22.53 -22.36 -10.78
CA GLY A 219 -21.16 -22.81 -11.00
C GLY A 219 -20.31 -21.80 -11.76
N GLY A 220 -20.58 -20.50 -11.57
CA GLY A 220 -19.78 -19.40 -12.09
C GLY A 220 -20.01 -19.10 -13.57
N ARG A 221 -21.19 -19.40 -14.11
CA ARG A 221 -21.48 -19.24 -15.55
C ARG A 221 -21.75 -17.78 -15.95
N GLY A 222 -22.03 -16.92 -14.98
CA GLY A 222 -22.32 -15.53 -15.21
C GLY A 222 -23.72 -15.28 -15.75
N ASP A 223 -24.69 -16.14 -15.41
CA ASP A 223 -26.07 -16.06 -15.91
C ASP A 223 -27.02 -15.27 -15.00
N GLY A 224 -26.54 -14.80 -13.85
CA GLY A 224 -27.25 -13.87 -12.98
C GLY A 224 -28.00 -14.48 -11.82
N VAL A 225 -27.83 -15.78 -11.55
CA VAL A 225 -28.34 -16.41 -10.33
C VAL A 225 -27.19 -16.62 -9.35
N GLY A 226 -26.81 -15.61 -8.59
CA GLY A 226 -25.89 -15.83 -7.47
C GLY A 226 -26.54 -16.59 -6.30
N GLY A 227 -25.87 -16.60 -5.16
CA GLY A 227 -26.43 -17.14 -3.92
C GLY A 227 -25.62 -16.73 -2.70
N SER A 228 -26.27 -16.75 -1.55
CA SER A 228 -25.68 -16.46 -0.25
C SER A 228 -25.44 -17.76 0.53
N ALA A 229 -24.38 -17.78 1.33
CA ALA A 229 -24.12 -18.84 2.31
C ALA A 229 -24.86 -18.63 3.64
N LEU A 230 -25.54 -17.49 3.84
CA LEU A 230 -26.18 -17.14 5.11
C LEU A 230 -27.62 -17.63 5.23
N ASN A 231 -28.34 -17.79 4.11
CA ASN A 231 -29.73 -18.20 4.10
C ASN A 231 -30.09 -19.02 2.85
N GLU A 232 -31.19 -19.78 2.96
CA GLU A 232 -31.69 -20.62 1.86
C GLU A 232 -32.25 -19.79 0.68
N GLU A 233 -32.68 -18.55 0.95
CA GLU A 233 -33.21 -17.63 -0.06
C GLU A 233 -32.10 -17.06 -0.96
N GLY A 234 -30.85 -17.13 -0.53
CA GLY A 234 -29.69 -16.69 -1.28
C GLY A 234 -29.54 -15.17 -1.41
N VAL A 235 -30.28 -14.37 -0.65
CA VAL A 235 -30.33 -12.90 -0.76
C VAL A 235 -30.38 -12.22 0.61
N PHE A 236 -29.78 -11.03 0.71
CA PHE A 236 -29.90 -10.14 1.87
C PHE A 236 -29.91 -8.67 1.42
N GLU A 237 -30.37 -7.77 2.29
CA GLU A 237 -30.51 -6.34 2.00
C GLU A 237 -29.16 -5.60 1.98
N ASP A 238 -29.05 -4.54 1.19
CA ASP A 238 -27.87 -3.68 1.14
C ASP A 238 -27.62 -3.01 2.51
N GLU A 239 -26.39 -3.09 3.02
CA GLU A 239 -26.05 -2.59 4.37
C GLU A 239 -25.54 -1.14 4.38
N ALA A 240 -24.61 -0.80 3.49
CA ALA A 240 -23.99 0.52 3.47
C ALA A 240 -23.48 0.93 2.07
N PHE A 241 -23.46 2.25 1.83
CA PHE A 241 -22.91 2.87 0.63
C PHE A 241 -21.82 3.92 0.95
N SER A 242 -21.25 3.85 2.16
CA SER A 242 -20.26 4.81 2.66
C SER A 242 -18.86 4.63 2.09
N VAL A 243 -18.56 3.45 1.52
CA VAL A 243 -17.26 3.13 0.93
C VAL A 243 -17.24 3.61 -0.52
N SER A 244 -16.30 4.49 -0.85
CA SER A 244 -16.14 5.00 -2.21
C SER A 244 -15.43 3.99 -3.11
N HIS A 245 -15.87 3.89 -4.36
CA HIS A 245 -15.28 3.02 -5.39
C HIS A 245 -14.29 3.79 -6.27
N ASP A 246 -13.40 4.58 -5.66
CA ASP A 246 -12.53 5.54 -6.35
C ASP A 246 -11.09 5.04 -6.56
N LYS A 247 -10.79 3.81 -6.14
CA LYS A 247 -9.44 3.24 -6.15
C LYS A 247 -9.42 1.78 -6.62
N ALA A 248 -8.23 1.34 -7.04
CA ALA A 248 -7.95 -0.07 -7.28
C ALA A 248 -8.03 -0.88 -5.98
N GLY A 249 -8.31 -2.17 -6.10
CA GLY A 249 -8.29 -3.11 -4.97
C GLY A 249 -9.53 -3.07 -4.09
N ILE A 250 -10.54 -2.26 -4.44
CA ILE A 250 -11.81 -2.24 -3.72
C ILE A 250 -12.65 -3.44 -4.15
N LEU A 251 -12.99 -4.27 -3.16
CA LEU A 251 -13.96 -5.34 -3.29
C LEU A 251 -15.37 -4.77 -3.12
N VAL A 252 -16.26 -5.10 -4.06
CA VAL A 252 -17.67 -4.68 -4.03
C VAL A 252 -18.55 -5.91 -4.23
N CYS A 253 -19.64 -5.99 -3.45
CA CYS A 253 -20.73 -6.92 -3.71
C CYS A 253 -21.74 -6.26 -4.65
N ILE A 254 -22.01 -6.86 -5.81
CA ILE A 254 -23.00 -6.32 -6.76
C ILE A 254 -24.37 -6.95 -6.52
N SER A 255 -25.41 -6.11 -6.53
CA SER A 255 -26.83 -6.49 -6.59
C SER A 255 -27.45 -5.94 -7.89
N ILE A 256 -27.96 -6.83 -8.76
CA ILE A 256 -28.82 -6.43 -9.88
C ILE A 256 -30.27 -6.57 -9.39
N THR A 257 -30.71 -5.58 -8.61
CA THR A 257 -32.13 -5.25 -8.36
C THR A 257 -33.02 -6.43 -7.92
N VAL A 258 -32.72 -7.08 -6.78
CA VAL A 258 -33.43 -8.23 -6.16
C VAL A 258 -32.96 -9.64 -6.60
N LEU A 259 -31.90 -9.77 -7.40
CA LEU A 259 -31.23 -11.06 -7.60
C LEU A 259 -29.69 -10.90 -7.55
N VAL A 260 -29.16 -11.27 -6.38
CA VAL A 260 -27.94 -12.04 -6.12
C VAL A 260 -26.51 -11.51 -6.38
N GLU A 261 -25.61 -12.00 -5.51
CA GLU A 261 -24.27 -11.49 -5.22
C GLU A 261 -23.20 -11.85 -6.25
N TRP A 262 -22.42 -10.83 -6.61
CA TRP A 262 -21.20 -10.97 -7.40
C TRP A 262 -20.05 -10.29 -6.69
N ILE A 263 -18.87 -10.89 -6.80
CA ILE A 263 -17.63 -10.24 -6.37
C ILE A 263 -17.11 -9.42 -7.52
N THR A 264 -16.94 -8.12 -7.31
CA THR A 264 -16.20 -7.26 -8.23
C THR A 264 -14.98 -6.66 -7.56
N PHE A 265 -13.80 -6.90 -8.13
CA PHE A 265 -12.59 -6.19 -7.78
C PHE A 265 -12.38 -5.06 -8.78
N VAL A 266 -12.43 -3.82 -8.30
CA VAL A 266 -12.07 -2.66 -9.12
C VAL A 266 -10.56 -2.67 -9.34
N CYS A 267 -10.12 -2.71 -10.60
CA CYS A 267 -8.72 -2.63 -10.99
C CYS A 267 -8.49 -1.26 -11.63
N ALA A 268 -7.80 -0.34 -10.94
CA ALA A 268 -7.40 0.91 -11.58
C ALA A 268 -6.28 0.65 -12.60
N SER A 269 -6.30 1.44 -13.68
CA SER A 269 -5.33 1.40 -14.79
C SER A 269 -4.02 2.11 -14.44
#